data_AF-A0AA89BBW6-F1
#
_entry.id   AF-A0AA89BBW6-F1
#
_cell.length_a   1.000
_cell.length_b   1.000
_cell.length_c   1.000
_cell.angle_alpha   90.00
_cell.angle_beta   90.00
_cell.angle_gamma   90.00
#
_symmetry.space_group_name_H-M   'P 1'
#
loop_
_entity.id
_entity.type
_entity.pdbx_description
1 polymer ?
#
loop_
_entity_poly.entity_id
_entity_poly.type
_entity_poly.pdbx_seq_one_letter_code
_entity_poly.pdbx_strand_id
1 'polypeptide(L)'
;MQKAVFNESRMYGLEGDLLYLSRSTLQYGVKKGKIKEKTAKFDPMYRNQLVNMLVNRILKHGKKPLAYQIIYRAVKKIQQKTETNPLSVLSQAIRDIAVKARRVGGSTHQ
;
A
#
# COMPACT_ATOMS: atom_id res chain seq x y z
N MET A 1 51.74 11.11 53.58
CA MET A 1 51.41 10.92 52.14
C MET A 1 50.91 9.50 51.94
N GLN A 2 49.59 9.33 51.88
CA GLN A 2 48.89 8.16 51.32
C GLN A 2 47.47 8.66 51.05
N LYS A 3 47.09 8.74 49.78
CA LYS A 3 45.78 9.23 49.36
C LYS A 3 44.74 8.15 49.65
N ALA A 4 43.76 8.45 50.50
CA ALA A 4 42.55 7.64 50.61
C ALA A 4 41.79 7.75 49.29
N VAL A 5 41.73 6.65 48.54
CA VAL A 5 40.90 6.53 47.34
C VAL A 5 39.45 6.49 47.82
N PHE A 6 38.78 7.63 47.73
CA PHE A 6 37.35 7.77 47.98
C PHE A 6 36.61 6.99 46.89
N ASN A 7 36.07 5.83 47.28
CA ASN A 7 35.34 4.92 46.40
C ASN A 7 33.89 5.39 46.32
N GLU A 8 33.55 6.09 45.24
CA GLU A 8 32.23 6.67 44.97
C GLU A 8 31.15 5.63 44.63
N SER A 9 31.48 4.33 44.64
CA SER A 9 30.56 3.23 44.27
C SER A 9 29.62 2.77 45.38
N ARG A 10 29.57 3.45 46.54
CA ARG A 10 28.61 3.12 47.63
C ARG A 10 27.38 4.03 47.72
N MET A 11 27.29 5.09 46.90
CA MET A 11 26.23 6.10 47.04
C MET A 11 25.12 6.04 45.98
N TYR A 12 25.22 5.13 45.01
CA TYR A 12 24.13 4.84 44.08
C TYR A 12 23.99 3.32 43.99
N GLY A 13 23.00 2.76 44.67
CA GLY A 13 22.70 1.33 44.65
C GLY A 13 22.31 0.84 43.25
N LEU A 14 23.31 0.60 42.41
CA LEU A 14 23.18 0.25 41.00
C LEU A 14 23.76 -1.13 40.70
N GLU A 15 23.36 -2.15 41.47
CA GLU A 15 23.57 -3.56 41.10
C GLU A 15 22.32 -4.22 40.48
N GLY A 16 21.29 -3.45 40.11
CA GLY A 16 20.03 -4.02 39.63
C GLY A 16 19.71 -3.90 38.14
N ASP A 17 20.12 -2.81 37.46
CA ASP A 17 19.33 -2.35 36.30
C ASP A 17 20.11 -2.11 34.99
N LEU A 18 21.26 -2.76 34.79
CA LEU A 18 21.89 -2.80 33.45
C LEU A 18 21.33 -3.89 32.53
N LEU A 19 20.46 -4.78 33.05
CA LEU A 19 19.67 -5.72 32.25
C LEU A 19 18.26 -5.19 31.91
N TYR A 20 17.84 -4.05 32.48
CA TYR A 20 16.48 -3.52 32.30
C TYR A 20 16.29 -2.70 31.01
N LEU A 21 17.36 -2.16 30.42
CA LEU A 21 17.28 -1.40 29.16
C LEU A 21 17.59 -2.21 27.88
N SER A 22 18.00 -3.48 27.97
CA SER A 22 18.31 -4.29 26.78
C SER A 22 17.17 -5.20 26.30
N ARG A 23 16.04 -5.30 27.02
CA ARG A 23 14.86 -6.08 26.59
C ARG A 23 13.64 -5.24 26.21
N SER A 24 13.59 -3.96 26.58
CA SER A 24 12.44 -3.08 26.34
C SER A 24 12.43 -2.39 24.96
N THR A 25 13.55 -2.44 24.21
CA THR A 25 13.64 -1.85 22.85
C THR A 25 13.19 -2.78 21.72
N LEU A 26 12.83 -4.05 22.00
CA LEU A 26 12.42 -5.03 20.97
C LEU A 26 10.93 -5.35 20.90
N GLN A 27 10.08 -4.74 21.73
CA GLN A 27 8.64 -5.06 21.75
C GLN A 27 7.72 -4.05 21.04
N TYR A 28 8.28 -3.04 20.35
CA TYR A 28 7.52 -2.23 19.40
C TYR A 28 7.42 -2.92 18.04
N GLY A 29 6.96 -4.18 18.03
CA GLY A 29 6.39 -4.77 16.84
C GLY A 29 5.07 -4.05 16.54
N VAL A 30 5.07 -3.15 15.55
CA VAL A 30 3.85 -2.50 15.06
C VAL A 30 2.86 -3.60 14.65
N LYS A 31 1.86 -3.88 15.51
CA LYS A 31 0.71 -4.70 15.12
C LYS A 31 0.02 -3.96 13.98
N LYS A 32 0.17 -4.46 12.75
CA LYS A 32 -0.63 -4.00 11.61
C LYS A 32 -2.10 -4.22 11.97
N GLY A 33 -2.79 -3.15 12.38
CA GLY A 33 -4.23 -3.20 12.57
C GLY A 33 -4.88 -3.72 11.30
N LYS A 34 -5.96 -4.52 11.43
CA LYS A 34 -6.73 -4.97 10.26
C LYS A 34 -7.22 -3.73 9.51
N ILE A 35 -6.59 -3.43 8.39
CA ILE A 35 -6.99 -2.31 7.53
C ILE A 35 -8.38 -2.67 7.00
N LYS A 36 -9.39 -1.85 7.33
CA LYS A 36 -10.71 -2.01 6.74
C LYS A 36 -10.59 -1.79 5.24
N GLU A 37 -10.94 -2.80 4.45
CA GLU A 37 -10.99 -2.64 3.00
C GLU A 37 -12.01 -1.56 2.65
N LYS A 38 -11.55 -0.57 1.87
CA LYS A 38 -12.44 0.45 1.34
C LYS A 38 -13.20 -0.17 0.18
N THR A 39 -14.50 -0.38 0.35
CA THR A 39 -15.37 -0.78 -0.76
C THR A 39 -15.41 0.34 -1.80
N ALA A 40 -14.95 0.04 -3.02
CA ALA A 40 -15.02 0.99 -4.11
C ALA A 40 -16.49 1.16 -4.52
N LYS A 41 -16.91 2.43 -4.70
CA LYS A 41 -18.24 2.73 -5.25
C LYS A 41 -18.35 2.18 -6.68
N PHE A 42 -19.57 1.92 -7.13
CA PHE A 42 -19.83 1.53 -8.50
C PHE A 42 -19.96 2.77 -9.40
N ASP A 43 -19.57 2.62 -10.67
CA ASP A 43 -19.80 3.62 -11.70
C ASP A 43 -21.32 3.82 -11.98
N PRO A 44 -21.81 5.05 -12.17
CA PRO A 44 -23.24 5.30 -12.36
C PRO A 44 -23.79 4.77 -13.70
N MET A 45 -22.97 4.65 -14.74
CA MET A 45 -23.41 4.27 -16.08
C MET A 45 -23.27 2.77 -16.32
N TYR A 46 -22.08 2.21 -16.07
CA TYR A 46 -21.76 0.81 -16.31
C TYR A 46 -21.94 -0.08 -15.07
N ARG A 47 -22.24 0.51 -13.90
CA ARG A 47 -22.34 -0.21 -12.62
C ARG A 47 -21.16 -1.12 -12.34
N ASN A 48 -19.96 -0.68 -12.74
CA ASN A 48 -18.73 -1.45 -12.65
C ASN A 48 -17.72 -0.75 -11.73
N GLN A 49 -17.12 -1.50 -10.79
CA GLN A 49 -16.13 -0.95 -9.86
C GLN A 49 -14.80 -0.61 -10.55
N LEU A 50 -14.36 -1.40 -11.54
CA LEU A 50 -13.12 -1.15 -12.27
C LEU A 50 -13.15 0.20 -12.99
N VAL A 51 -14.29 0.53 -13.61
CA VAL A 51 -14.48 1.81 -14.29
C VAL A 51 -14.40 2.97 -13.29
N ASN A 52 -15.10 2.88 -12.15
CA ASN A 52 -15.03 3.92 -11.12
C ASN A 52 -13.61 4.03 -10.51
N MET A 53 -12.90 2.93 -10.30
CA MET A 53 -11.51 2.97 -9.85
C MET A 53 -10.60 3.67 -10.87
N LEU A 54 -10.78 3.41 -12.16
CA LEU A 54 -10.04 4.08 -13.23
C LEU A 54 -10.32 5.58 -13.26
N VAL A 55 -11.59 5.99 -13.15
CA VAL A 55 -12.01 7.39 -13.06
C VAL A 55 -11.34 8.09 -11.87
N ASN A 56 -11.32 7.44 -10.69
CA ASN A 56 -10.68 8.01 -9.51
C ASN A 56 -9.15 8.12 -9.66
N ARG A 57 -8.51 7.24 -10.44
CA ARG A 57 -7.06 7.30 -10.71
C ARG A 57 -6.67 8.43 -11.65
N ILE A 58 -7.48 8.72 -12.67
CA ILE A 58 -7.21 9.81 -13.63
C ILE A 58 -7.70 11.18 -13.16
N LEU A 59 -8.46 11.22 -12.06
CA LEU A 59 -9.06 12.42 -11.52
C LEU A 59 -7.98 13.44 -11.13
N LYS A 60 -8.01 14.61 -11.76
CA LYS A 60 -7.13 15.74 -11.42
C LYS A 60 -7.95 16.92 -10.91
N HIS A 61 -7.44 17.59 -9.87
CA HIS A 61 -8.06 18.78 -9.28
C HIS A 61 -9.54 18.60 -8.87
N GLY A 62 -9.95 17.39 -8.49
CA GLY A 62 -11.34 17.10 -8.11
C GLY A 62 -12.37 17.16 -9.25
N LYS A 63 -11.94 17.33 -10.51
CA LYS A 63 -12.82 17.45 -11.69
C LYS A 63 -13.43 16.10 -12.11
N LYS A 64 -14.34 15.56 -11.31
CA LYS A 64 -14.99 14.26 -11.56
C LYS A 64 -15.78 14.20 -12.88
N PRO A 65 -16.59 15.22 -13.24
CA PRO A 65 -17.33 15.20 -14.50
C PRO A 65 -16.42 15.06 -15.72
N LEU A 66 -15.28 15.76 -15.73
CA LEU A 66 -14.30 15.69 -16.81
C LEU A 66 -13.65 14.29 -16.89
N ALA A 67 -13.30 13.70 -15.75
CA ALA A 67 -12.73 12.35 -15.71
C ALA A 67 -13.72 11.32 -16.28
N TYR A 68 -15.01 11.38 -15.92
CA TYR A 68 -16.04 10.54 -16.50
C TYR A 68 -16.16 10.72 -18.02
N GLN A 69 -16.18 11.97 -18.50
CA GLN A 69 -16.23 12.26 -19.94
C GLN A 69 -15.06 11.63 -20.70
N ILE A 70 -13.85 11.71 -20.16
CA ILE A 70 -12.66 11.14 -20.80
C ILE A 70 -12.77 9.61 -20.88
N ILE A 71 -13.13 8.94 -19.77
CA ILE A 71 -13.24 7.47 -19.73
C ILE A 71 -14.34 6.99 -20.66
N TYR A 72 -15.54 7.57 -20.60
CA TYR A 72 -16.65 7.13 -21.45
C TYR A 72 -16.38 7.36 -22.95
N ARG A 73 -15.71 8.46 -23.30
CA ARG A 73 -15.24 8.68 -24.67
C ARG A 73 -14.23 7.62 -25.10
N ALA A 74 -13.30 7.23 -24.22
CA ALA A 74 -12.33 6.18 -24.52
C ALA A 74 -13.00 4.80 -24.70
N VAL A 75 -13.93 4.44 -23.80
CA VAL A 75 -14.71 3.19 -23.87
C VAL A 75 -15.53 3.12 -25.17
N LYS A 76 -16.17 4.24 -25.57
CA LYS A 76 -16.88 4.34 -26.86
C LYS A 76 -15.96 4.10 -28.05
N LYS A 77 -14.75 4.68 -28.04
CA LYS A 77 -13.74 4.44 -29.09
C LYS A 77 -13.30 2.99 -29.16
N ILE A 78 -13.13 2.32 -28.01
CA ILE A 78 -12.80 0.88 -27.96
C ILE A 78 -13.92 0.05 -28.58
N GLN A 79 -15.18 0.36 -28.24
CA GLN A 79 -16.34 -0.34 -28.79
C GLN A 79 -16.41 -0.20 -30.31
N GLN A 80 -16.15 1.00 -30.85
CA GLN A 80 -16.12 1.24 -32.30
C GLN A 80 -15.02 0.46 -33.01
N LYS A 81 -13.87 0.22 -32.35
CA LYS A 81 -12.73 -0.46 -32.96
C LYS A 81 -12.81 -1.99 -32.86
N THR A 82 -13.42 -2.50 -31.80
CA THR A 82 -13.19 -3.90 -31.39
C THR A 82 -14.41 -4.79 -31.57
N GLU A 83 -15.59 -4.25 -31.95
CA GLU A 83 -16.89 -4.95 -32.09
C GLU A 83 -17.30 -5.88 -30.92
N THR A 84 -16.53 -5.86 -29.85
CA THR A 84 -16.62 -6.71 -28.67
C THR A 84 -16.97 -5.85 -27.47
N ASN A 85 -17.35 -6.51 -26.38
CA ASN A 85 -17.73 -5.82 -25.15
C ASN A 85 -16.52 -5.04 -24.58
N PRO A 86 -16.58 -3.69 -24.52
CA PRO A 86 -15.44 -2.88 -24.12
C PRO A 86 -15.05 -3.05 -22.65
N LEU A 87 -15.96 -3.50 -21.78
CA LEU A 87 -15.65 -3.79 -20.38
C LEU A 87 -14.81 -5.06 -20.23
N SER A 88 -15.02 -6.05 -21.10
CA SER A 88 -14.20 -7.27 -21.14
C SER A 88 -12.79 -6.92 -21.58
N VAL A 89 -12.66 -6.13 -22.65
CA VAL A 89 -11.37 -5.64 -23.17
C VAL A 89 -10.61 -4.87 -22.10
N LEU A 90 -11.27 -3.97 -21.37
CA LEU A 90 -10.65 -3.22 -20.27
C LEU A 90 -10.14 -4.16 -19.16
N SER A 91 -10.92 -5.17 -18.80
CA SER A 91 -10.55 -6.14 -17.76
C SER A 91 -9.40 -7.03 -18.18
N GLN A 92 -9.33 -7.38 -19.48
CA GLN A 92 -8.22 -8.12 -20.06
C GLN A 92 -6.95 -7.27 -20.08
N ALA A 93 -7.02 -6.03 -20.57
CA ALA A 93 -5.89 -5.13 -20.62
C ALA A 93 -5.26 -4.86 -19.23
N ILE A 94 -6.08 -4.73 -18.18
CA ILE A 94 -5.58 -4.57 -16.82
C ILE A 94 -4.82 -5.82 -16.34
N ARG A 95 -5.27 -7.01 -16.72
CA ARG A 95 -4.59 -8.27 -16.38
C ARG A 95 -3.25 -8.38 -17.11
N ASP A 96 -3.22 -8.02 -18.38
CA ASP A 96 -2.01 -8.11 -19.20
C ASP A 96 -0.92 -7.11 -18.75
N ILE A 97 -1.31 -5.93 -18.27
CA ILE A 97 -0.37 -4.91 -17.72
C ILE A 97 0.20 -5.34 -16.36
N ALA A 98 -0.53 -6.16 -15.60
CA ALA A 98 -0.11 -6.58 -14.26
C ALA A 98 0.88 -7.77 -14.31
N VAL A 99 2.13 -7.50 -14.69
CA VAL A 99 3.22 -8.49 -14.61
C VAL A 99 3.46 -8.85 -13.15
N LYS A 100 3.20 -10.11 -12.79
CA LYS A 100 3.42 -10.62 -11.44
C LYS A 100 4.70 -11.46 -11.41
N ALA A 101 5.81 -10.83 -11.05
CA ALA A 101 7.06 -11.53 -10.84
C ALA A 101 6.92 -12.60 -9.74
N ARG A 102 7.35 -13.82 -10.03
CA ARG A 102 7.35 -14.95 -9.08
C ARG A 102 8.79 -15.41 -8.87
N ARG A 103 9.23 -15.47 -7.61
CA ARG A 103 10.53 -16.07 -7.26
C ARG A 103 10.37 -17.57 -7.09
N VAL A 104 11.19 -18.35 -7.79
CA VAL A 104 11.27 -19.80 -7.65
C VAL A 104 12.76 -20.19 -7.69
N GLY A 105 13.21 -20.97 -6.71
CA GLY A 105 14.56 -21.55 -6.72
C GLY A 105 15.73 -20.55 -6.79
N GLY A 106 15.64 -19.40 -6.12
CA GLY A 106 16.74 -18.42 -6.03
C GLY A 106 16.79 -17.36 -7.14
N SER A 107 16.06 -17.54 -8.24
CA SER A 107 15.93 -16.53 -9.31
C SER A 107 14.53 -15.90 -9.33
N THR A 108 14.43 -14.67 -9.85
CA THR A 108 13.17 -13.96 -10.02
C THR A 108 12.70 -14.12 -11.46
N HIS A 109 11.58 -14.82 -11.67
CA HIS A 109 10.92 -14.86 -12.96
C HIS A 109 10.01 -13.65 -13.11
N GLN A 110 10.09 -12.98 -14.26
CA GLN A 110 9.18 -11.92 -14.69
C GLN A 110 8.15 -12.47 -15.67
#